data_AF-A0A671FMQ0-F1
#
_entry.id   AF-A0A671FMQ0-F1
#
_cell.length_a   1.000
_cell.length_b   1.000
_cell.length_c   1.000
_cell.angle_alpha   90.00
_cell.angle_beta   90.00
_cell.angle_gamma   90.00
#
_symmetry.space_group_name_H-M   'P 1'
#
loop_
_entity.id
_entity.type
_entity.pdbx_description
1 polymer ?
#
loop_
_entity_poly.entity_id
_entity_poly.type
_entity_poly.pdbx_seq_one_letter_code
_entity_poly.pdbx_strand_id
1 'polypeptide(L)'
;MEPGSMENLSIVYRSRDFLVVNKHWDVRIDSKTWRETLTLQKQLRHRFPELADPDTYYGFRFCHQLDFSTSGALCVALNRAAAGSAYKCFKERRVTKAYLALVRGHIQESRMTVSYAIGRNSTEGRAHTMCIEGTQGCENPKPSFTELVVLEHGLYASDPVSKVLLQPLTGRTHQLRVHCSALGHPIVGDLTYGQASGREDQPFRMMLHAFYLRIPTQAECVEARTPDPFVPTLDACWSPHTLVQPLDQLVQVLRTAPDPEPTEGGPGPCSPSVPLPGPGRRPPPPAKPPETEAQRASCLQWLSEWTLEPDN
;
A
#
# COMPACT_ATOMS: atom_id res chain seq x y z
N MET A 1 23.34 2.49 -4.35
CA MET A 1 22.13 3.32 -4.19
C MET A 1 22.28 4.16 -2.95
N GLU A 2 21.84 5.43 -2.98
CA GLU A 2 21.99 6.35 -1.86
C GLU A 2 20.91 6.12 -0.79
N PRO A 3 21.23 6.27 0.51
CA PRO A 3 20.23 6.20 1.58
C PRO A 3 19.31 7.43 1.56
N GLY A 4 18.21 7.36 2.31
CA GLY A 4 17.32 8.51 2.49
C GLY A 4 18.05 9.67 3.18
N SER A 5 17.80 10.90 2.73
CA SER A 5 18.33 12.12 3.34
C SER A 5 17.22 13.16 3.50
N MET A 6 17.49 14.23 4.25
CA MET A 6 16.51 15.31 4.45
C MET A 6 16.15 16.04 3.14
N GLU A 7 17.08 16.07 2.19
CA GLU A 7 16.97 16.74 0.90
C GLU A 7 16.34 15.83 -0.18
N ASN A 8 16.42 14.51 -0.01
CA ASN A 8 15.94 13.52 -0.97
C ASN A 8 14.43 13.29 -0.87
N LEU A 9 13.66 14.22 -1.43
CA LEU A 9 12.20 14.12 -1.55
C LEU A 9 11.76 14.17 -3.03
N SER A 10 11.30 13.04 -3.55
CA SER A 10 10.80 12.93 -4.91
C SER A 10 9.29 13.17 -4.95
N ILE A 11 8.85 14.14 -5.77
CA ILE A 11 7.43 14.44 -6.00
C ILE A 11 7.01 13.86 -7.35
N VAL A 12 5.96 13.05 -7.36
CA VAL A 12 5.43 12.41 -8.58
C VAL A 12 4.08 12.97 -9.01
N TYR A 13 3.38 13.68 -8.11
CA TYR A 13 2.14 14.38 -8.42
C TYR A 13 1.96 15.58 -7.49
N ARG A 14 1.47 16.71 -8.00
CA ARG A 14 1.11 17.88 -7.20
C ARG A 14 -0.07 18.60 -7.83
N SER A 15 -1.09 18.87 -7.02
CA SER A 15 -2.23 19.72 -7.36
C SER A 15 -2.43 20.78 -6.26
N ARG A 16 -3.58 21.47 -6.29
CA ARG A 16 -3.98 22.39 -5.22
C ARG A 16 -4.36 21.65 -3.94
N ASP A 17 -4.87 20.43 -4.08
CA ASP A 17 -5.49 19.67 -3.00
C ASP A 17 -4.63 18.48 -2.54
N PHE A 18 -3.75 17.97 -3.41
CA PHE A 18 -2.97 16.76 -3.15
C PHE A 18 -1.50 16.89 -3.55
N LEU A 19 -0.66 16.14 -2.85
CA LEU A 19 0.74 15.90 -3.15
C LEU A 19 1.00 14.40 -3.06
N VAL A 20 1.56 13.79 -4.11
CA VAL A 20 2.04 12.40 -4.04
C VAL A 20 3.56 12.41 -4.12
N VAL A 21 4.17 11.82 -3.10
CA VAL A 21 5.61 11.63 -3.02
C VAL A 21 5.97 10.22 -3.45
N ASN A 22 7.16 10.03 -4.01
CA ASN A 22 7.80 8.73 -4.07
C ASN A 22 8.65 8.58 -2.79
N LYS A 23 8.04 8.03 -1.73
CA LYS A 23 8.68 7.83 -0.42
C LYS A 23 9.90 6.94 -0.59
N HIS A 24 11.02 7.35 0.01
CA HIS A 24 12.22 6.52 0.04
C HIS A 24 11.99 5.23 0.87
N TRP A 25 12.78 4.20 0.58
CA TRP A 25 12.86 3.01 1.44
C TRP A 25 13.57 3.36 2.75
N ASP A 26 13.28 2.60 3.81
CA ASP A 26 13.79 2.82 5.17
C ASP A 26 13.63 4.26 5.69
N VAL A 27 12.47 4.86 5.38
CA VAL A 27 12.07 6.17 5.90
C VAL A 27 10.68 6.04 6.51
N ARG A 28 10.53 6.38 7.80
CA ARG A 28 9.23 6.43 8.47
C ARG A 28 8.41 7.60 7.93
N ILE A 29 7.09 7.46 7.94
CA ILE A 29 6.19 8.55 7.56
C ILE A 29 6.30 9.68 8.57
N ASP A 30 6.11 9.35 9.85
CA ASP A 30 6.17 10.26 10.98
C ASP A 30 6.88 9.58 12.18
N SER A 31 7.19 10.37 13.19
CA SER A 31 7.71 9.89 14.47
C SER A 31 7.49 10.94 15.55
N LYS A 32 7.12 10.48 16.75
CA LYS A 32 7.07 11.30 17.97
C LYS A 32 8.45 11.41 18.63
N THR A 33 9.38 10.53 18.27
CA THR A 33 10.66 10.40 18.95
C THR A 33 11.64 11.43 18.41
N TRP A 34 12.13 12.32 19.28
CA TRP A 34 13.13 13.33 18.93
C TRP A 34 14.41 12.75 18.31
N ARG A 35 14.75 11.50 18.66
CA ARG A 35 15.90 10.74 18.13
C ARG A 35 15.75 10.35 16.66
N GLU A 36 14.52 10.23 16.16
CA GLU A 36 14.29 9.89 14.76
C GLU A 36 14.49 11.15 13.92
N THR A 37 15.69 11.34 13.38
CA THR A 37 16.07 12.58 12.68
C THR A 37 15.51 12.64 11.26
N LEU A 38 15.23 11.50 10.64
CA LEU A 38 14.75 11.39 9.26
C LEU A 38 13.36 10.76 9.20
N THR A 39 12.38 11.56 8.82
CA THR A 39 11.02 11.09 8.49
C THR A 39 10.51 11.83 7.27
N LEU A 40 9.53 11.25 6.58
CA LEU A 40 8.87 11.93 5.47
C LEU A 40 8.22 13.24 5.93
N GLN A 41 7.64 13.28 7.13
CA GLN A 41 7.11 14.48 7.75
C GLN A 41 8.18 15.59 7.84
N LYS A 42 9.40 15.25 8.24
CA LYS A 42 10.51 16.19 8.34
C LYS A 42 11.01 16.63 6.96
N GLN A 43 11.10 15.71 6.00
CA GLN A 43 11.44 16.03 4.60
C GLN A 43 10.42 17.00 3.98
N LEU A 44 9.12 16.75 4.17
CA LEU A 44 8.04 17.61 3.69
C LEU A 44 8.11 19.00 4.34
N ARG A 45 8.30 19.08 5.65
CA ARG A 45 8.41 20.36 6.37
C ARG A 45 9.67 21.15 5.96
N HIS A 46 10.77 20.46 5.67
CA HIS A 46 11.98 21.09 5.18
C HIS A 46 11.79 21.66 3.77
N ARG A 47 11.16 20.89 2.87
CA ARG A 47 11.00 21.25 1.46
C ARG A 47 9.83 22.20 1.17
N PHE A 48 8.76 22.09 1.94
CA PHE A 48 7.49 22.81 1.80
C PHE A 48 6.95 23.27 3.17
N PRO A 49 7.68 24.16 3.89
CA PRO A 49 7.22 24.66 5.18
C PRO A 49 5.85 25.36 5.09
N GLU A 50 5.51 25.93 3.93
CA GLU A 50 4.24 26.59 3.65
C GLU A 50 3.04 25.64 3.55
N LEU A 51 3.28 24.35 3.32
CA LEU A 51 2.24 23.32 3.26
C LEU A 51 1.98 22.67 4.61
N ALA A 52 2.74 23.04 5.65
CA ALA A 52 2.54 22.50 6.99
C ALA A 52 1.24 23.06 7.59
N ASP A 53 0.34 22.17 7.98
CA ASP A 53 -0.95 22.48 8.59
C ASP A 53 -0.82 22.48 10.13
N PRO A 54 -0.88 23.67 10.78
CA PRO A 54 -0.72 23.78 12.23
C PRO A 54 -1.86 23.13 13.02
N ASP A 55 -3.01 22.88 12.40
CA ASP A 55 -4.15 22.20 13.03
C ASP A 55 -3.97 20.68 13.05
N THR A 56 -2.84 20.16 12.53
CA THR A 56 -2.51 18.75 12.56
C THR A 56 -1.29 18.49 13.42
N TYR A 57 -1.36 17.41 14.20
CA TYR A 57 -0.28 17.04 15.10
C TYR A 57 1.07 16.86 14.38
N TYR A 58 1.06 16.32 13.16
CA TYR A 58 2.27 16.07 12.37
C TYR A 58 2.53 17.13 11.28
N GLY A 59 1.72 18.18 11.18
CA GLY A 59 1.84 19.20 10.12
C GLY A 59 1.36 18.77 8.74
N PHE A 60 1.00 17.50 8.51
CA PHE A 60 0.54 17.02 7.20
C PHE A 60 -0.56 15.97 7.36
N ARG A 61 -1.46 15.91 6.37
CA ARG A 61 -2.60 14.98 6.34
C ARG A 61 -2.28 13.80 5.40
N PHE A 62 -1.59 12.79 5.92
CA PHE A 62 -1.30 11.56 5.17
C PHE A 62 -2.62 10.81 4.89
N CYS A 63 -2.90 10.54 3.61
CA CYS A 63 -4.17 9.91 3.20
C CYS A 63 -4.20 8.40 3.47
N HIS A 64 -3.01 7.78 3.54
CA HIS A 64 -2.82 6.37 3.86
C HIS A 64 -1.40 6.16 4.43
N GLN A 65 -1.10 4.92 4.81
CA GLN A 65 0.21 4.52 5.30
C GLN A 65 0.97 3.69 4.25
N LEU A 66 2.27 3.56 4.50
CA LEU A 66 3.22 2.72 3.79
C LEU A 66 4.30 2.28 4.79
N ASP A 67 4.66 1.00 4.79
CA ASP A 67 5.65 0.46 5.73
C ASP A 67 6.99 1.22 5.65
N PHE A 68 7.73 1.25 6.75
CA PHE A 68 9.06 1.87 6.86
C PHE A 68 9.97 1.48 5.67
N SER A 69 10.17 0.18 5.45
CA SER A 69 11.06 -0.34 4.42
C SER A 69 10.47 -0.32 3.01
N THR A 70 9.18 -0.04 2.86
CA THR A 70 8.54 0.04 1.54
C THR A 70 8.71 1.44 0.96
N SER A 71 9.23 1.54 -0.26
CA SER A 71 9.29 2.81 -1.00
C SER A 71 8.04 3.03 -1.88
N GLY A 72 7.87 4.21 -2.45
CA GLY A 72 6.89 4.43 -3.52
C GLY A 72 5.81 5.46 -3.19
N ALA A 73 4.74 5.46 -3.98
CA ALA A 73 3.66 6.44 -3.93
C ALA A 73 3.00 6.54 -2.54
N LEU A 74 3.03 7.74 -1.96
CA LEU A 74 2.29 8.09 -0.75
C LEU A 74 1.59 9.43 -0.97
N CYS A 75 0.27 9.45 -0.79
CA CYS A 75 -0.55 10.65 -0.98
C CYS A 75 -0.72 11.45 0.32
N VAL A 76 -0.53 12.75 0.22
CA VAL A 76 -0.74 13.76 1.26
C VAL A 76 -1.83 14.72 0.78
N ALA A 77 -2.85 14.94 1.60
CA ALA A 77 -3.84 15.98 1.37
C ALA A 77 -3.33 17.31 1.91
N LEU A 78 -3.51 18.38 1.13
CA LEU A 78 -3.01 19.73 1.45
C LEU A 78 -4.03 20.59 2.19
N ASN A 79 -5.26 20.09 2.36
CA ASN A 79 -6.29 20.72 3.16
C ASN A 79 -7.28 19.68 3.73
N ARG A 80 -8.13 20.12 4.65
CA ARG A 80 -9.09 19.26 5.35
C ARG A 80 -10.14 18.64 4.42
N ALA A 81 -10.62 19.37 3.41
CA ALA A 81 -11.62 18.87 2.48
C ALA A 81 -11.06 17.74 1.61
N ALA A 82 -9.83 17.93 1.08
CA ALA A 82 -9.09 16.92 0.35
C ALA A 82 -8.85 15.66 1.19
N ALA A 83 -8.46 15.82 2.47
CA ALA A 83 -8.24 14.71 3.38
C ALA A 83 -9.52 13.88 3.61
N GLY A 84 -10.66 14.55 3.85
CA GLY A 84 -11.95 13.88 4.00
C GLY A 84 -12.39 13.14 2.73
N SER A 85 -12.15 13.73 1.56
CA SER A 85 -12.48 13.12 0.26
C SER A 85 -11.64 11.87 -0.02
N ALA A 86 -10.32 11.93 0.22
CA ALA A 86 -9.45 10.78 0.10
C ALA A 86 -9.78 9.68 1.11
N TYR A 87 -10.02 10.05 2.38
CA TYR A 87 -10.45 9.11 3.43
C TYR A 87 -11.68 8.30 3.01
N LYS A 88 -12.70 8.98 2.45
CA LYS A 88 -13.90 8.32 1.95
C LYS A 88 -13.57 7.27 0.88
N CYS A 89 -12.64 7.58 -0.04
CA CYS A 89 -12.20 6.62 -1.07
C CYS A 89 -11.55 5.38 -0.46
N PHE A 90 -10.67 5.55 0.55
CA PHE A 90 -10.04 4.42 1.24
C PHE A 90 -11.05 3.59 2.05
N LYS A 91 -11.96 4.25 2.76
CA LYS A 91 -13.01 3.60 3.56
C LYS A 91 -13.95 2.77 2.69
N GLU A 92 -14.34 3.31 1.54
CA GLU A 92 -15.22 2.66 0.56
C GLU A 92 -14.47 1.70 -0.38
N ARG A 93 -13.15 1.51 -0.17
CA ARG A 93 -12.29 0.62 -0.97
C ARG A 93 -12.24 0.94 -2.47
N ARG A 94 -12.49 2.20 -2.84
CA ARG A 94 -12.45 2.69 -4.24
C ARG A 94 -11.04 3.01 -4.74
N VAL A 95 -10.02 2.87 -3.90
CA VAL A 95 -8.62 3.19 -4.24
C VAL A 95 -7.97 1.99 -4.94
N THR A 96 -7.37 2.24 -6.09
CA THR A 96 -6.55 1.26 -6.79
C THR A 96 -5.09 1.45 -6.42
N LYS A 97 -4.43 0.34 -6.03
CA LYS A 97 -3.00 0.32 -5.69
C LYS A 97 -2.34 -0.84 -6.41
N ALA A 98 -1.15 -0.63 -6.95
CA ALA A 98 -0.30 -1.72 -7.41
C ALA A 98 1.15 -1.47 -6.99
N TYR A 99 1.86 -2.57 -6.73
CA TYR A 99 3.20 -2.58 -6.19
C TYR A 99 4.09 -3.44 -7.08
N LEU A 100 5.34 -3.04 -7.22
CA LEU A 100 6.38 -3.91 -7.77
C LEU A 100 7.11 -4.60 -6.62
N ALA A 101 7.55 -5.82 -6.84
CA ALA A 101 8.46 -6.51 -5.93
C ALA A 101 9.42 -7.45 -6.66
N LEU A 102 10.59 -7.68 -6.06
CA LEU A 102 11.42 -8.86 -6.33
C LEU A 102 11.17 -9.87 -5.22
N VAL A 103 10.74 -11.08 -5.58
CA VAL A 103 10.44 -12.17 -4.65
C VAL A 103 11.35 -13.36 -4.90
N ARG A 104 11.73 -14.08 -3.83
CA ARG A 104 12.63 -15.24 -3.90
C ARG A 104 12.01 -16.36 -4.75
N GLY A 105 12.84 -17.04 -5.54
CA GLY A 105 12.46 -18.14 -6.41
C GLY A 105 11.79 -17.72 -7.72
N HIS A 106 11.63 -18.68 -8.63
CA HIS A 106 10.91 -18.52 -9.90
C HIS A 106 9.47 -19.02 -9.78
N ILE A 107 8.51 -18.10 -9.69
CA ILE A 107 7.08 -18.42 -9.67
C ILE A 107 6.68 -18.88 -11.07
N GLN A 108 6.12 -20.08 -11.18
CA GLN A 108 5.81 -20.69 -12.49
C GLN A 108 4.49 -20.18 -13.05
N GLU A 109 3.50 -19.94 -12.19
CA GLU A 109 2.20 -19.40 -12.56
C GLU A 109 2.32 -17.92 -12.92
N SER A 110 1.94 -17.56 -14.15
CA SER A 110 2.04 -16.17 -14.61
C SER A 110 1.11 -15.19 -13.88
N ARG A 111 0.01 -15.68 -13.29
CA ARG A 111 -0.95 -14.91 -12.50
C ARG A 111 -1.63 -15.81 -11.47
N MET A 112 -1.85 -15.28 -10.27
CA MET A 112 -2.63 -15.95 -9.23
C MET A 112 -3.29 -14.96 -8.26
N THR A 113 -4.35 -15.43 -7.59
CA THR A 113 -5.00 -14.72 -6.49
C THR A 113 -4.59 -15.38 -5.17
N VAL A 114 -4.06 -14.59 -4.23
CA VAL A 114 -3.71 -15.04 -2.89
C VAL A 114 -4.78 -14.57 -1.92
N SER A 115 -5.48 -15.52 -1.29
CA SER A 115 -6.67 -15.26 -0.47
C SER A 115 -6.57 -15.69 0.99
N TYR A 116 -5.37 -16.03 1.48
CA TYR A 116 -5.17 -16.39 2.89
C TYR A 116 -5.62 -15.23 3.79
N ALA A 117 -6.54 -15.49 4.73
CA ALA A 117 -6.88 -14.46 5.70
C ALA A 117 -5.67 -14.13 6.59
N ILE A 118 -5.52 -12.87 7.00
CA ILE A 118 -4.38 -12.39 7.80
C ILE A 118 -4.85 -11.98 9.19
N GLY A 119 -4.20 -12.55 10.21
CA GLY A 119 -4.41 -12.24 11.63
C GLY A 119 -3.13 -11.73 12.31
N ARG A 120 -3.24 -11.38 13.59
CA ARG A 120 -2.10 -11.01 14.43
C ARG A 120 -1.40 -12.29 14.91
N ASN A 121 -0.08 -12.30 14.92
CA ASN A 121 0.70 -13.39 15.52
C ASN A 121 0.90 -13.10 17.01
N SER A 122 0.41 -14.00 17.88
CA SER A 122 0.59 -13.89 19.33
C SER A 122 1.79 -14.67 19.88
N THR A 123 2.40 -15.56 19.08
CA THR A 123 3.47 -16.46 19.53
C THR A 123 4.87 -15.89 19.34
N GLU A 124 5.11 -15.10 18.29
CA GLU A 124 6.46 -14.61 17.94
C GLU A 124 6.65 -13.11 18.29
N GLY A 125 5.72 -12.54 19.06
CA GLY A 125 5.81 -11.17 19.57
C GLY A 125 5.98 -10.11 18.48
N ARG A 126 6.91 -9.17 18.68
CA ARG A 126 7.18 -8.07 17.74
C ARG A 126 8.03 -8.49 16.52
N ALA A 127 8.60 -9.70 16.50
CA ALA A 127 9.47 -10.16 15.41
C ALA A 127 8.69 -10.42 14.11
N HIS A 128 7.50 -11.01 14.21
CA HIS A 128 6.60 -11.27 13.08
C HIS A 128 5.17 -10.86 13.46
N THR A 129 4.80 -9.58 13.31
CA THR A 129 3.53 -9.07 13.88
C THR A 129 2.26 -9.69 13.29
N MET A 130 2.32 -10.20 12.06
CA MET A 130 1.19 -10.68 11.28
C MET A 130 1.45 -12.10 10.77
N CYS A 131 0.42 -12.92 10.65
CA CYS A 131 0.51 -14.28 10.12
C CYS A 131 -0.78 -14.65 9.35
N ILE A 132 -0.74 -15.75 8.61
CA ILE A 132 -1.89 -16.26 7.87
C ILE A 132 -2.77 -17.15 8.74
N GLU A 133 -4.05 -17.29 8.38
CA GLU A 133 -4.94 -18.25 9.00
C GLU A 133 -4.36 -19.67 8.99
N GLY A 134 -4.60 -20.43 10.05
CA GLY A 134 -4.11 -21.80 10.19
C GLY A 134 -2.68 -21.93 10.74
N THR A 135 -1.89 -20.86 10.81
CA THR A 135 -0.60 -20.90 11.54
C THR A 135 -0.82 -20.83 13.04
N GLN A 136 0.11 -21.43 13.80
CA GLN A 136 0.09 -21.34 15.26
C GLN A 136 0.13 -19.88 15.71
N GLY A 137 -0.71 -19.51 16.68
CA GLY A 137 -0.77 -18.14 17.21
C GLY A 137 -1.47 -17.12 16.33
N CYS A 138 -2.17 -17.53 15.26
CA CYS A 138 -2.95 -16.61 14.43
C CYS A 138 -4.26 -16.21 15.11
N GLU A 139 -4.39 -14.95 15.47
CA GLU A 139 -5.56 -14.37 16.15
C GLU A 139 -6.32 -13.41 15.23
N ASN A 140 -7.65 -13.52 15.26
CA ASN A 140 -8.59 -12.65 14.54
C ASN A 140 -8.24 -12.47 13.04
N PRO A 141 -8.12 -13.58 12.27
CA PRO A 141 -7.81 -13.48 10.85
C PRO A 141 -8.93 -12.76 10.10
N LYS A 142 -8.53 -11.83 9.22
CA LYS A 142 -9.47 -11.04 8.40
C LYS A 142 -9.27 -11.37 6.92
N PRO A 143 -10.36 -11.44 6.13
CA PRO A 143 -10.28 -11.69 4.70
C PRO A 143 -9.30 -10.74 4.02
N SER A 144 -8.39 -11.32 3.24
CA SER A 144 -7.29 -10.60 2.58
C SER A 144 -7.11 -11.14 1.17
N PHE A 145 -6.99 -10.25 0.19
CA PHE A 145 -6.91 -10.62 -1.21
C PHE A 145 -5.82 -9.81 -1.91
N THR A 146 -4.92 -10.51 -2.59
CA THR A 146 -3.85 -9.93 -3.41
C THR A 146 -3.82 -10.64 -4.76
N GLU A 147 -3.96 -9.86 -5.82
CA GLU A 147 -3.65 -10.33 -7.18
C GLU A 147 -2.14 -10.23 -7.39
N LEU A 148 -1.51 -11.33 -7.81
CA LEU A 148 -0.09 -11.39 -8.15
C LEU A 148 0.05 -11.71 -9.64
N VAL A 149 0.88 -10.96 -10.34
CA VAL A 149 1.22 -11.17 -11.73
C VAL A 149 2.74 -11.21 -11.88
N VAL A 150 3.26 -12.27 -12.50
CA VAL A 150 4.71 -12.41 -12.76
C VAL A 150 5.07 -11.61 -14.00
N LEU A 151 6.05 -10.72 -13.85
CA LEU A 151 6.55 -9.86 -14.92
C LEU A 151 7.79 -10.47 -15.58
N GLU A 152 8.79 -10.83 -14.79
CA GLU A 152 10.09 -11.31 -15.25
C GLU A 152 10.64 -12.37 -14.30
N HIS A 153 11.42 -13.32 -14.82
CA HIS A 153 12.34 -14.13 -14.03
C HIS A 153 13.77 -13.65 -14.23
N GLY A 154 14.56 -13.74 -13.16
CA GLY A 154 15.95 -13.34 -13.19
C GLY A 154 16.72 -13.89 -12.00
N LEU A 155 17.89 -13.29 -11.80
CA LEU A 155 18.73 -13.49 -10.63
C LEU A 155 18.86 -12.17 -9.87
N TYR A 156 18.87 -12.24 -8.54
CA TYR A 156 19.30 -11.15 -7.67
C TYR A 156 20.49 -11.61 -6.84
N ALA A 157 21.66 -10.99 -7.04
CA ALA A 157 22.90 -11.40 -6.38
C ALA A 157 23.21 -12.91 -6.51
N SER A 158 22.93 -13.49 -7.69
CA SER A 158 23.04 -14.92 -8.04
C SER A 158 21.93 -15.84 -7.53
N ASP A 159 20.99 -15.36 -6.72
CA ASP A 159 19.84 -16.16 -6.29
C ASP A 159 18.67 -16.02 -7.27
N PRO A 160 17.90 -17.09 -7.55
CA PRO A 160 16.72 -17.00 -8.40
C PRO A 160 15.65 -16.12 -7.76
N VAL A 161 15.09 -15.19 -8.55
CA VAL A 161 13.99 -14.31 -8.13
C VAL A 161 12.99 -14.06 -9.26
N SER A 162 11.77 -13.71 -8.89
CA SER A 162 10.74 -13.24 -9.82
C SER A 162 10.45 -11.76 -9.56
N LYS A 163 10.37 -10.97 -10.62
CA LYS A 163 9.79 -9.63 -10.55
C LYS A 163 8.27 -9.75 -10.73
N VAL A 164 7.52 -9.18 -9.82
CA VAL A 164 6.05 -9.31 -9.77
C VAL A 164 5.37 -7.95 -9.64
N LEU A 165 4.17 -7.86 -10.21
CA LEU A 165 3.20 -6.82 -9.93
C LEU A 165 2.17 -7.38 -8.94
N LEU A 166 1.96 -6.65 -7.84
CA LEU A 166 1.04 -7.02 -6.76
C LEU A 166 -0.06 -5.97 -6.64
N GLN A 167 -1.32 -6.38 -6.76
CA GLN A 167 -2.48 -5.53 -6.54
C GLN A 167 -3.25 -6.01 -5.30
N PRO A 168 -3.08 -5.37 -4.13
CA PRO A 168 -3.86 -5.69 -2.96
C PRO A 168 -5.29 -5.12 -3.09
N LEU A 169 -6.29 -6.01 -3.09
CA LEU A 169 -7.72 -5.64 -3.10
C LEU A 169 -8.25 -5.34 -1.69
N THR A 170 -7.47 -5.72 -0.68
CA THR A 170 -7.67 -5.36 0.74
C THR A 170 -6.48 -4.57 1.26
N GLY A 171 -6.55 -4.08 2.50
CA GLY A 171 -5.43 -3.37 3.14
C GLY A 171 -5.22 -3.86 4.55
N ARG A 172 -4.60 -5.02 4.73
CA ARG A 172 -4.09 -5.47 6.04
C ARG A 172 -2.64 -5.04 6.23
N THR A 173 -2.23 -4.90 7.48
CA THR A 173 -0.84 -4.65 7.86
C THR A 173 0.06 -5.72 7.25
N HIS A 174 1.14 -5.30 6.59
CA HIS A 174 2.12 -6.17 5.95
C HIS A 174 1.54 -7.17 4.91
N GLN A 175 0.33 -6.92 4.37
CA GLN A 175 -0.42 -7.92 3.59
C GLN A 175 0.40 -8.56 2.46
N LEU A 176 1.05 -7.73 1.63
CA LEU A 176 1.84 -8.21 0.49
C LEU A 176 3.01 -9.09 0.93
N ARG A 177 3.70 -8.67 2.00
CA ARG A 177 4.86 -9.36 2.56
C ARG A 177 4.49 -10.73 3.12
N VAL A 178 3.41 -10.77 3.91
CA VAL A 178 2.87 -12.02 4.47
C VAL A 178 2.37 -12.95 3.37
N HIS A 179 1.61 -12.45 2.39
CA HIS A 179 1.11 -13.28 1.28
C HIS A 179 2.26 -13.86 0.43
N CYS A 180 3.24 -13.05 0.06
CA CYS A 180 4.41 -13.51 -0.69
C CYS A 180 5.20 -14.58 0.10
N SER A 181 5.43 -14.35 1.40
CA SER A 181 6.07 -15.35 2.27
C SER A 181 5.26 -16.64 2.39
N ALA A 182 3.93 -16.54 2.53
CA ALA A 182 3.01 -17.69 2.60
C ALA A 182 3.00 -18.54 1.33
N LEU A 183 3.24 -17.94 0.17
CA LEU A 183 3.43 -18.66 -1.09
C LEU A 183 4.80 -19.36 -1.20
N GLY A 184 5.69 -19.20 -0.22
CA GLY A 184 7.07 -19.66 -0.29
C GLY A 184 8.00 -18.75 -1.10
N HIS A 185 7.53 -17.56 -1.48
CA HIS A 185 8.24 -16.57 -2.29
C HIS A 185 8.35 -15.23 -1.54
N PRO A 186 9.07 -15.18 -0.39
CA PRO A 186 9.20 -13.93 0.37
C PRO A 186 9.86 -12.83 -0.46
N ILE A 187 9.57 -11.58 -0.10
CA ILE A 187 10.17 -10.41 -0.75
C ILE A 187 11.65 -10.35 -0.39
N VAL A 188 12.50 -10.13 -1.40
CA VAL A 188 13.95 -9.97 -1.23
C VAL A 188 14.24 -8.78 -0.32
N GLY A 189 15.09 -8.99 0.69
CA GLY A 189 15.46 -7.99 1.69
C GLY A 189 14.41 -7.77 2.79
N ASP A 190 13.37 -8.62 2.89
CA ASP A 190 12.39 -8.54 3.97
C ASP A 190 12.94 -9.22 5.24
N LEU A 191 13.50 -8.41 6.14
CA LEU A 191 14.05 -8.86 7.42
C LEU A 191 13.00 -9.45 8.38
N THR A 192 11.72 -9.20 8.14
CA THR A 192 10.63 -9.69 8.98
C THR A 192 10.06 -10.98 8.41
N TYR A 193 9.73 -11.07 7.13
CA TYR A 193 9.02 -12.25 6.59
C TYR A 193 9.89 -13.15 5.71
N GLY A 194 11.17 -12.84 5.62
CA GLY A 194 12.20 -13.65 4.99
C GLY A 194 12.43 -15.00 5.66
N GLN A 195 12.93 -15.95 4.88
CA GLN A 195 13.39 -17.23 5.41
C GLN A 195 14.83 -17.09 5.91
N ALA A 196 15.21 -17.81 6.96
CA ALA A 196 16.57 -17.77 7.52
C ALA A 196 17.66 -18.14 6.49
N SER A 197 17.32 -19.05 5.55
CA SER A 197 18.20 -19.43 4.43
C SER A 197 18.32 -18.37 3.34
N GLY A 198 17.41 -17.38 3.30
CA GLY A 198 17.34 -16.36 2.25
C GLY A 198 18.37 -15.24 2.39
N ARG A 199 19.08 -15.14 3.53
CA ARG A 199 20.12 -14.12 3.78
C ARG A 199 19.58 -12.70 3.49
N GLU A 200 18.39 -12.39 4.01
CA GLU A 200 17.68 -11.13 3.71
C GLU A 200 18.34 -9.87 4.31
N ASP A 201 19.39 -10.04 5.10
CA ASP A 201 20.26 -8.97 5.61
C ASP A 201 21.26 -8.44 4.56
N GLN A 202 21.38 -9.09 3.40
CA GLN A 202 22.36 -8.74 2.36
C GLN A 202 21.90 -7.78 1.29
N PRO A 203 20.65 -7.86 0.78
CA PRO A 203 20.10 -6.81 -0.06
C PRO A 203 20.15 -5.47 0.69
N PHE A 204 20.54 -4.39 0.02
CA PHE A 204 20.67 -3.07 0.66
C PHE A 204 19.33 -2.46 1.11
N ARG A 205 18.21 -3.09 0.75
CA ARG A 205 16.84 -2.67 1.08
C ARG A 205 15.86 -3.83 0.86
N MET A 206 14.64 -3.66 1.37
CA MET A 206 13.49 -4.49 0.97
C MET A 206 13.00 -4.11 -0.44
N MET A 207 12.81 -5.12 -1.28
CA MET A 207 12.41 -5.00 -2.69
C MET A 207 10.88 -4.97 -2.84
N LEU A 208 10.24 -4.02 -2.15
CA LEU A 208 8.82 -3.70 -2.31
C LEU A 208 8.66 -2.20 -2.62
N HIS A 209 7.89 -1.89 -3.66
CA HIS A 209 7.68 -0.53 -4.13
C HIS A 209 6.22 -0.25 -4.48
N ALA A 210 5.60 0.73 -3.85
CA ALA A 210 4.28 1.25 -4.21
C ALA A 210 4.36 1.99 -5.54
N PHE A 211 4.00 1.31 -6.61
CA PHE A 211 4.29 1.73 -7.98
C PHE A 211 3.16 2.57 -8.60
N TYR A 212 1.92 2.18 -8.36
CA TYR A 212 0.74 2.82 -8.92
C TYR A 212 -0.28 3.11 -7.82
N LEU A 213 -0.84 4.32 -7.85
CA LEU A 213 -1.87 4.78 -6.93
C LEU A 213 -2.92 5.57 -7.70
N ARG A 214 -4.20 5.19 -7.56
CA ARG A 214 -5.35 5.95 -8.07
C ARG A 214 -6.36 6.18 -6.96
N ILE A 215 -6.61 7.44 -6.62
CA ILE A 215 -7.61 7.86 -5.63
C ILE A 215 -8.67 8.69 -6.37
N PRO A 216 -9.84 8.08 -6.70
CA PRO A 216 -10.91 8.76 -7.43
C PRO A 216 -11.75 9.62 -6.46
N THR A 217 -11.20 10.77 -6.05
CA THR A 217 -11.94 11.72 -5.21
C THR A 217 -13.01 12.44 -6.03
N GLN A 218 -13.99 13.07 -5.36
CA GLN A 218 -15.08 13.74 -6.07
C GLN A 218 -14.63 14.94 -6.91
N ALA A 219 -13.62 15.67 -6.45
CA ALA A 219 -13.13 16.88 -7.11
C ALA A 219 -11.95 16.60 -8.06
N GLU A 220 -11.17 15.55 -7.78
CA GLU A 220 -9.92 15.25 -8.47
C GLU A 220 -9.65 13.73 -8.46
N CYS A 221 -9.33 13.16 -9.62
CA CYS A 221 -8.77 11.80 -9.67
C CYS A 221 -7.25 11.89 -9.50
N VAL A 222 -6.75 11.59 -8.30
CA VAL A 222 -5.31 11.57 -8.02
C VAL A 222 -4.75 10.27 -8.56
N GLU A 223 -4.11 10.31 -9.73
CA GLU A 223 -3.41 9.18 -10.33
C GLU A 223 -1.91 9.44 -10.38
N ALA A 224 -1.13 8.56 -9.77
CA ALA A 224 0.32 8.64 -9.74
C ALA A 224 0.95 7.29 -10.13
N ARG A 225 1.94 7.36 -11.03
CA ARG A 225 2.85 6.27 -11.38
C ARG A 225 4.26 6.71 -11.03
N THR A 226 4.95 5.94 -10.19
CA THR A 226 6.37 6.17 -9.89
C THR A 226 7.25 5.50 -10.95
N PRO A 227 8.53 5.90 -11.07
CA PRO A 227 9.52 5.13 -11.82
C PRO A 227 9.69 3.72 -11.22
N ASP A 228 9.96 2.73 -12.06
CA ASP A 228 10.30 1.37 -11.63
C ASP A 228 11.74 1.35 -11.05
N PRO A 229 11.92 1.07 -9.75
CA PRO A 229 13.24 1.02 -9.14
C PRO A 229 13.98 -0.31 -9.36
N PHE A 230 13.31 -1.35 -9.86
CA PHE A 230 13.86 -2.70 -9.99
C PHE A 230 14.26 -2.96 -11.44
N VAL A 231 15.23 -2.17 -11.90
CA VAL A 231 15.79 -2.24 -13.25
C VAL A 231 17.32 -2.37 -13.17
N PRO A 232 17.97 -3.12 -14.10
CA PRO A 232 19.41 -3.37 -14.03
C PRO A 232 20.27 -2.10 -14.07
N THR A 233 19.75 -1.02 -14.66
CA THR A 233 20.44 0.28 -14.75
C THR A 233 20.53 1.03 -13.42
N LEU A 234 19.64 0.73 -12.47
CA LEU A 234 19.65 1.30 -11.12
C LEU A 234 20.27 0.35 -10.08
N ASP A 235 20.13 -0.94 -10.31
CA ASP A 235 20.64 -1.99 -9.44
C ASP A 235 21.23 -3.15 -10.25
N ALA A 236 22.56 -3.18 -10.34
CA ALA A 236 23.30 -4.19 -11.09
C ALA A 236 23.21 -5.60 -10.48
N CYS A 237 22.73 -5.74 -9.23
CA CYS A 237 22.48 -7.04 -8.64
C CYS A 237 21.28 -7.75 -9.27
N TRP A 238 20.34 -6.99 -9.86
CA TRP A 238 19.19 -7.51 -10.59
C TRP A 238 19.53 -7.81 -12.05
N SER A 239 19.42 -9.07 -12.43
CA SER A 239 19.69 -9.56 -13.79
C SER A 239 18.47 -10.34 -14.32
N PRO A 240 17.54 -9.67 -15.03
CA PRO A 240 16.42 -10.34 -15.69
C PRO A 240 16.91 -11.17 -16.87
N HIS A 241 16.36 -12.37 -17.05
CA HIS A 241 16.68 -13.24 -18.19
C HIS A 241 15.45 -13.75 -18.95
N THR A 242 14.26 -13.72 -18.34
CA THR A 242 13.01 -14.15 -18.97
C THR A 242 11.92 -13.11 -18.74
N LEU A 243 11.36 -12.57 -19.82
CA LEU A 243 10.15 -11.73 -19.77
C LEU A 243 8.91 -12.64 -19.82
N VAL A 244 8.03 -12.53 -18.82
CA VAL A 244 6.77 -13.28 -18.73
C VAL A 244 5.60 -12.40 -19.14
N GLN A 245 5.48 -11.20 -18.55
CA GLN A 245 4.44 -10.22 -18.91
C GLN A 245 5.00 -8.79 -18.94
N PRO A 246 4.66 -7.99 -19.97
CA PRO A 246 5.14 -6.62 -20.09
C PRO A 246 4.41 -5.67 -19.12
N LEU A 247 5.18 -5.00 -18.25
CA LEU A 247 4.66 -4.07 -17.24
C LEU A 247 3.79 -2.96 -17.85
N ASP A 248 4.16 -2.41 -19.00
CA ASP A 248 3.41 -1.30 -19.60
C ASP A 248 1.99 -1.70 -20.03
N GLN A 249 1.77 -2.94 -20.48
CA GLN A 249 0.42 -3.41 -20.81
C GLN A 249 -0.44 -3.53 -19.55
N LEU A 250 0.13 -4.05 -18.45
CA LEU A 250 -0.56 -4.15 -17.17
C LEU A 250 -0.90 -2.78 -16.57
N VAL A 251 -0.02 -1.79 -16.75
CA VAL A 251 -0.31 -0.39 -16.38
C VAL A 251 -1.50 0.15 -17.16
N GLN A 252 -1.60 -0.12 -18.47
CA GLN A 252 -2.77 0.30 -19.25
C GLN A 252 -4.04 -0.36 -18.74
N VAL A 253 -3.98 -1.66 -18.43
CA VAL A 253 -5.12 -2.38 -17.83
C VAL A 253 -5.55 -1.71 -16.51
N LEU A 254 -4.60 -1.42 -15.60
CA LEU A 254 -4.88 -0.75 -14.33
C LEU A 254 -5.52 0.63 -14.51
N ARG A 255 -5.13 1.37 -15.54
CA ARG A 255 -5.69 2.69 -15.87
C ARG A 255 -7.11 2.61 -16.41
N THR A 256 -7.36 1.68 -17.32
CA THR A 256 -8.67 1.50 -17.95
C THR A 256 -9.67 0.75 -17.08
N ALA A 257 -9.19 0.03 -16.06
CA ALA A 257 -10.06 -0.70 -15.15
C ALA A 257 -10.99 0.27 -14.42
N PRO A 258 -12.29 -0.04 -14.30
CA PRO A 258 -13.21 0.76 -13.50
C PRO A 258 -12.73 0.82 -12.05
N ASP A 259 -13.08 1.89 -11.36
CA ASP A 259 -12.82 1.96 -9.92
C ASP A 259 -13.56 0.83 -9.21
N PRO A 260 -12.97 0.24 -8.15
CA PRO A 260 -13.68 -0.76 -7.36
C PRO A 260 -15.00 -0.17 -6.83
N GLU A 261 -16.09 -0.90 -7.00
CA GLU A 261 -17.39 -0.51 -6.44
C GLU A 261 -17.35 -0.60 -4.90
N PRO A 262 -18.06 0.29 -4.18
CA PRO A 262 -18.17 0.20 -2.74
C PRO A 262 -18.74 -1.16 -2.33
N THR A 263 -17.98 -1.95 -1.59
CA THR A 263 -18.54 -3.16 -0.97
C THR A 263 -19.49 -2.74 0.15
N GLU A 264 -20.81 -2.85 -0.06
CA GLU A 264 -21.77 -2.89 1.05
C GLU A 264 -21.40 -4.09 1.96
N GLY A 265 -21.35 -3.87 3.27
CA GLY A 265 -20.79 -4.84 4.21
C GLY A 265 -21.49 -6.20 4.18
N GLY A 266 -20.75 -7.25 3.83
CA GLY A 266 -21.13 -8.66 3.98
C GLY A 266 -20.38 -9.54 2.96
N PRO A 267 -20.01 -10.79 3.29
CA PRO A 267 -19.45 -11.70 2.29
C PRO A 267 -20.51 -11.98 1.23
N GLY A 268 -20.26 -11.55 -0.01
CA GLY A 268 -21.15 -11.81 -1.13
C GLY A 268 -21.28 -13.33 -1.37
N PRO A 269 -22.50 -13.85 -1.61
CA PRO A 269 -22.69 -15.27 -1.85
C PRO A 269 -22.18 -15.64 -3.26
N CYS A 270 -21.40 -16.72 -3.33
CA CYS A 270 -21.23 -17.49 -4.56
C CYS A 270 -22.60 -17.85 -5.14
N SER A 271 -22.82 -17.62 -6.43
CA SER A 271 -24.02 -18.05 -7.17
C SER A 271 -23.65 -19.24 -8.08
N PRO A 272 -24.58 -20.18 -8.40
CA PRO A 272 -25.63 -19.89 -9.38
C PRO A 272 -27.01 -20.55 -9.15
N SER A 273 -28.11 -19.86 -9.49
CA SER A 273 -29.35 -20.41 -10.12
C SER A 273 -30.43 -19.32 -10.39
N VAL A 274 -31.33 -19.61 -11.33
CA VAL A 274 -32.15 -18.80 -12.30
C VAL A 274 -33.62 -18.54 -11.79
N PRO A 275 -34.51 -17.65 -12.35
CA PRO A 275 -34.90 -16.32 -11.82
C PRO A 275 -36.43 -16.15 -11.54
N LEU A 276 -36.91 -14.91 -11.24
CA LEU A 276 -38.21 -14.24 -11.55
C LEU A 276 -38.63 -13.22 -10.44
N PRO A 277 -39.58 -12.27 -10.66
CA PRO A 277 -39.55 -11.04 -11.47
C PRO A 277 -39.64 -9.73 -10.62
N GLY A 278 -39.40 -8.56 -11.24
CA GLY A 278 -39.35 -7.22 -10.59
C GLY A 278 -40.68 -6.70 -10.01
N PRO A 279 -40.72 -5.48 -9.39
CA PRO A 279 -40.56 -4.22 -10.16
C PRO A 279 -39.93 -3.02 -9.42
N GLY A 280 -39.56 -1.97 -10.19
CA GLY A 280 -39.60 -0.57 -9.73
C GLY A 280 -38.26 0.19 -9.63
N ARG A 281 -38.02 1.09 -10.60
CA ARG A 281 -36.96 2.13 -10.57
C ARG A 281 -37.19 3.10 -9.39
N ARG A 282 -36.13 3.44 -8.63
CA ARG A 282 -36.11 4.59 -7.71
C ARG A 282 -35.27 5.75 -8.29
N PRO A 283 -35.67 7.02 -8.07
CA PRO A 283 -34.95 8.21 -8.55
C PRO A 283 -33.69 8.52 -7.71
N PRO A 284 -32.76 9.36 -8.20
CA PRO A 284 -31.50 9.66 -7.52
C PRO A 284 -31.71 10.49 -6.24
N PRO A 285 -30.84 10.36 -5.22
CA PRO A 285 -31.00 11.04 -3.94
C PRO A 285 -30.60 12.53 -4.02
N PRO A 286 -31.22 13.40 -3.21
CA PRO A 286 -30.92 14.84 -3.19
C PRO A 286 -29.58 15.16 -2.51
N ALA A 287 -29.06 16.36 -2.80
CA ALA A 287 -27.79 16.88 -2.28
C ALA A 287 -27.74 16.86 -0.73
N LYS A 288 -26.60 16.46 -0.18
CA LYS A 288 -26.42 16.27 1.27
C LYS A 288 -26.28 17.60 2.03
N PRO A 289 -26.88 17.73 3.23
CA PRO A 289 -26.76 18.90 4.09
C PRO A 289 -25.36 19.00 4.73
N PRO A 290 -24.99 20.18 5.28
CA PRO A 290 -23.71 20.39 5.94
C PRO A 290 -23.53 19.45 7.16
N GLU A 291 -22.28 19.05 7.35
CA GLU A 291 -21.83 18.01 8.28
C GLU A 291 -22.21 18.34 9.74
N THR A 292 -22.83 17.39 10.44
CA THR A 292 -23.34 17.57 11.80
C THR A 292 -22.24 17.42 12.85
N GLU A 293 -22.46 17.98 14.03
CA GLU A 293 -21.52 17.93 15.16
C GLU A 293 -21.16 16.49 15.59
N ALA A 294 -22.08 15.53 15.37
CA ALA A 294 -21.84 14.10 15.57
C ALA A 294 -20.83 13.51 14.57
N GLN A 295 -20.84 13.97 13.31
CA GLN A 295 -19.86 13.56 12.30
C GLN A 295 -18.47 14.14 12.61
N ARG A 296 -18.42 15.36 13.14
CA ARG A 296 -17.19 16.00 13.64
C ARG A 296 -16.61 15.27 14.86
N ALA A 297 -17.44 14.85 15.81
CA ALA A 297 -17.02 14.09 16.98
C ALA A 297 -16.51 12.69 16.60
N SER A 298 -17.19 12.00 15.68
CA SER A 298 -16.75 10.69 15.18
C SER A 298 -15.41 10.78 14.44
N CYS A 299 -15.15 11.86 13.70
CA CYS A 299 -13.86 12.11 13.06
C CYS A 299 -12.72 12.34 14.08
N LEU A 300 -12.99 13.06 15.18
CA LEU A 300 -12.00 13.33 16.22
C LEU A 300 -11.71 12.10 17.09
N GLN A 301 -12.74 11.35 17.48
CA GLN A 301 -12.60 10.09 18.22
C GLN A 301 -11.85 9.03 17.42
N TRP A 302 -12.04 9.02 16.10
CA TRP A 302 -11.32 8.10 15.22
C TRP A 302 -9.85 8.49 15.00
N LEU A 303 -9.55 9.80 14.94
CA LEU A 303 -8.15 10.28 14.91
C LEU A 303 -7.37 9.86 16.17
N SER A 304 -8.05 9.75 17.32
CA SER A 304 -7.45 9.21 18.55
C SER A 304 -7.30 7.68 18.56
N GLU A 305 -8.15 6.94 17.85
CA GLU A 305 -8.04 5.48 17.74
C GLU A 305 -6.92 5.03 16.77
N TRP A 306 -6.49 5.93 15.86
CA TRP A 306 -5.41 5.67 14.89
C TRP A 306 -4.04 6.21 15.32
N THR A 307 -3.97 7.01 16.39
CA THR A 307 -2.73 7.19 17.12
C THR A 307 -2.42 5.89 17.85
N LEU A 308 -1.38 5.18 17.42
CA LEU A 308 -0.68 4.25 18.30
C LEU A 308 -0.46 4.96 19.65
N GLU A 309 -0.95 4.35 20.73
CA GLU A 309 -0.57 4.78 22.07
C GLU A 309 0.96 4.83 22.13
N PRO A 310 1.56 5.91 22.65
CA PRO A 310 3.00 5.98 22.78
C PRO A 310 3.49 4.82 23.66
N ASP A 311 4.51 4.11 23.18
CA ASP A 311 5.25 3.12 23.96
C ASP A 311 5.62 3.70 25.34
N ASN A 312 5.33 2.94 26.39
CA ASN A 312 5.98 3.08 27.69
C ASN A 312 7.07 2.00 27.77
#